data_AF-A0A366DU14-F1
#
_entry.id   AF-A0A366DU14-F1
#
_cell.length_a   1.000
_cell.length_b   1.000
_cell.length_c   1.000
_cell.angle_alpha   90.00
_cell.angle_beta   90.00
_cell.angle_gamma   90.00
#
_symmetry.space_group_name_H-M   'P 1'
#
loop_
_entity.id
_entity.type
_entity.pdbx_description
1 polymer ?
#
loop_
_entity_poly.entity_id
_entity_poly.type
_entity_poly.pdbx_seq_one_letter_code
_entity_poly.pdbx_strand_id
1 'polypeptide(L)'
;MIPTTTEVLIVGAGPVGLAAALALVRRGHDVTIVDNQAEGANTSRAAVIHPHTLELLEPYGVTPALVARGVHIPTFTIRDRDRVLVEVPFDNLPTAYPYTLMISQADTEAFLLARLEELGGKVIRPATVTAVTQDATSVTATFQDGHQVTARYLIGADGMHSTVREQAGIEFTGGTYADSFVLADVRLSGGVPADEVILYFSPAGLVVLAALPDNMFRVVATVEDAPREPGAAFVQRLLDQRGPEANPVVVEEVVWSSRFRVHHRVAASFRAGRVLLAGDAAHVHSPAGGQGMNLGIEDAITLGDNLSRVLGGADDQLLDAHATARRAVAEQVVGLASRLTKLATASAGKRPARNLLVSLAGRLPVFRRKLARQLSGLERR
;
A
#
# COMPACT_ATOMS: atom_id res chain seq x y z
N MET A 1 17.48 12.88 -19.94
CA MET A 1 17.26 12.09 -21.18
C MET A 1 17.24 10.63 -20.79
N ILE A 2 16.37 9.84 -21.41
CA ILE A 2 16.33 8.38 -21.20
C ILE A 2 17.65 7.80 -21.76
N PRO A 3 18.41 7.01 -20.98
CA PRO A 3 19.65 6.40 -21.49
C PRO A 3 19.33 5.31 -22.52
N THR A 4 20.33 4.84 -23.28
CA THR A 4 20.14 3.67 -24.16
C THR A 4 20.39 2.35 -23.42
N THR A 5 21.20 2.38 -22.35
CA THR A 5 21.53 1.21 -21.54
C THR A 5 21.54 1.56 -20.05
N THR A 6 21.20 0.60 -19.21
CA THR A 6 21.36 0.69 -17.75
C THR A 6 21.58 -0.68 -17.13
N GLU A 7 22.00 -0.78 -15.88
CA GLU A 7 22.07 -2.09 -15.22
C GLU A 7 20.66 -2.60 -14.87
N VAL A 8 19.83 -1.77 -14.24
CA VAL A 8 18.44 -2.08 -13.88
C VAL A 8 17.49 -0.99 -14.33
N LEU A 9 16.45 -1.36 -15.09
CA LEU A 9 15.34 -0.48 -15.43
C LEU A 9 14.16 -0.72 -14.50
N ILE A 10 13.64 0.33 -13.87
CA ILE A 10 12.43 0.29 -13.04
C ILE A 10 11.33 1.06 -13.77
N VAL A 11 10.20 0.41 -14.01
CA VAL A 11 9.03 1.02 -14.66
C VAL A 11 7.95 1.28 -13.61
N GLY A 12 7.62 2.55 -13.39
CA GLY A 12 6.73 3.04 -12.34
C GLY A 12 7.51 3.64 -11.17
N ALA A 13 7.17 4.87 -10.80
CA ALA A 13 7.77 5.67 -9.73
C ALA A 13 6.74 6.09 -8.68
N GLY A 14 5.84 5.16 -8.34
CA GLY A 14 5.12 5.16 -7.07
C GLY A 14 6.03 4.70 -5.90
N PRO A 15 5.48 4.46 -4.70
CA PRO A 15 6.27 4.16 -3.51
C PRO A 15 7.12 2.90 -3.67
N VAL A 16 6.62 1.91 -4.42
CA VAL A 16 7.28 0.63 -4.68
C VAL A 16 8.50 0.81 -5.59
N GLY A 17 8.34 1.53 -6.71
CA GLY A 17 9.44 1.79 -7.63
C GLY A 17 10.53 2.66 -7.01
N LEU A 18 10.13 3.70 -6.25
CA LEU A 18 11.07 4.55 -5.52
C LEU A 18 11.83 3.77 -4.44
N ALA A 19 11.16 2.89 -3.69
CA ALA A 19 11.81 2.01 -2.72
C ALA A 19 12.78 1.03 -3.38
N ALA A 20 12.42 0.45 -4.54
CA ALA A 20 13.31 -0.44 -5.29
C ALA A 20 14.55 0.31 -5.80
N ALA A 21 14.37 1.53 -6.31
CA ALA A 21 15.46 2.39 -6.75
C ALA A 21 16.40 2.71 -5.57
N LEU A 22 15.86 3.10 -4.42
CA LEU A 22 16.65 3.35 -3.21
C LEU A 22 17.46 2.11 -2.78
N ALA A 23 16.83 0.92 -2.81
CA ALA A 23 17.48 -0.33 -2.44
C ALA A 23 18.69 -0.65 -3.32
N LEU A 24 18.59 -0.36 -4.63
CA LEU A 24 19.64 -0.66 -5.60
C LEU A 24 20.70 0.44 -5.69
N VAL A 25 20.30 1.72 -5.76
CA VAL A 25 21.21 2.87 -5.84
C VAL A 25 22.11 2.95 -4.62
N ARG A 26 21.57 2.71 -3.42
CA ARG A 26 22.37 2.67 -2.17
C ARG A 26 23.48 1.63 -2.23
N ARG A 27 23.30 0.56 -3.01
CA ARG A 27 24.28 -0.52 -3.19
C ARG A 27 25.22 -0.30 -4.38
N GLY A 28 25.14 0.85 -5.04
CA GLY A 28 26.05 1.25 -6.11
C GLY A 28 25.66 0.74 -7.50
N HIS A 29 24.43 0.26 -7.68
CA HIS A 29 23.95 -0.18 -8.99
C HIS A 29 23.54 1.01 -9.87
N ASP A 30 23.73 0.86 -11.18
CA ASP A 30 23.22 1.81 -12.16
C ASP A 30 21.73 1.56 -12.43
N VAL A 31 20.90 2.51 -12.02
CA VAL A 31 19.44 2.35 -12.02
C VAL A 31 18.79 3.48 -12.78
N THR A 32 18.00 3.13 -13.79
CA THR A 32 17.08 4.05 -14.44
C THR A 32 15.67 3.78 -13.95
N ILE A 33 14.99 4.80 -13.43
CA ILE A 33 13.56 4.71 -13.07
C ILE A 33 12.74 5.66 -13.95
N VAL A 34 11.66 5.14 -14.51
CA VAL A 34 10.77 5.85 -15.44
C VAL A 34 9.33 5.82 -14.94
N ASP A 35 8.55 6.85 -15.25
CA ASP A 35 7.11 6.87 -14.95
C ASP A 35 6.33 7.59 -16.06
N ASN A 36 5.15 7.09 -16.39
CA ASN A 36 4.30 7.69 -17.42
C ASN A 36 3.59 8.97 -16.94
N GLN A 37 3.39 9.13 -15.63
CA GLN A 37 2.74 10.28 -15.03
C GLN A 37 3.71 11.43 -14.91
N ALA A 38 3.24 12.62 -15.26
CA ALA A 38 3.95 13.85 -14.94
C ALA A 38 4.17 13.97 -13.42
N GLU A 39 5.20 14.69 -13.03
CA GLU A 39 5.47 14.98 -11.62
C GLU A 39 4.24 15.62 -10.95
N GLY A 40 3.89 15.15 -9.76
CA GLY A 40 2.73 15.64 -9.00
C GLY A 40 1.36 15.13 -9.47
N ALA A 41 1.27 14.37 -10.56
CA ALA A 41 -0.02 13.82 -11.04
C ALA A 41 -0.48 12.56 -10.26
N ASN A 42 0.36 12.04 -9.37
CA ASN A 42 0.07 10.85 -8.57
C ASN A 42 -1.10 11.09 -7.60
N THR A 43 -2.00 10.12 -7.47
CA THR A 43 -3.15 10.19 -6.55
C THR A 43 -2.83 9.49 -5.23
N SER A 44 -3.14 10.13 -4.09
CA SER A 44 -2.86 9.55 -2.76
C SER A 44 -3.92 8.52 -2.37
N ARG A 45 -3.64 7.23 -2.60
CA ARG A 45 -4.56 6.12 -2.28
C ARG A 45 -4.24 5.44 -0.95
N ALA A 46 -2.98 5.47 -0.54
CA ALA A 46 -2.54 4.99 0.77
C ALA A 46 -2.39 6.14 1.77
N ALA A 47 -2.49 5.79 3.05
CA ALA A 47 -2.51 6.76 4.15
C ALA A 47 -1.76 6.27 5.41
N VAL A 48 -1.11 5.10 5.36
CA VAL A 48 -0.51 4.47 6.54
C VAL A 48 0.77 3.74 6.19
N ILE A 49 1.79 3.94 7.04
CA ILE A 49 3.01 3.15 7.09
C ILE A 49 3.02 2.35 8.39
N HIS A 50 3.18 1.04 8.28
CA HIS A 50 3.20 0.11 9.42
C HIS A 50 4.59 0.01 10.05
N PRO A 51 4.70 -0.40 11.34
CA PRO A 51 5.98 -0.58 12.03
C PRO A 51 7.03 -1.34 11.23
N HIS A 52 6.67 -2.49 10.65
CA HIS A 52 7.60 -3.29 9.84
C HIS A 52 8.16 -2.52 8.64
N THR A 53 7.33 -1.71 7.98
CA THR A 53 7.77 -0.89 6.84
C THR A 53 8.67 0.26 7.29
N LEU A 54 8.46 0.83 8.49
CA LEU A 54 9.40 1.81 9.06
C LEU A 54 10.76 1.18 9.36
N GLU A 55 10.79 -0.06 9.89
CA GLU A 55 12.04 -0.83 10.10
C GLU A 55 12.75 -1.11 8.77
N LEU A 56 12.02 -1.47 7.71
CA LEU A 56 12.60 -1.73 6.39
C LEU A 56 13.18 -0.48 5.73
N LEU A 57 12.57 0.69 5.96
CA LEU A 57 13.02 1.96 5.39
C LEU A 57 14.14 2.63 6.19
N GLU A 58 14.35 2.22 7.45
CA GLU A 58 15.33 2.83 8.35
C GLU A 58 16.77 2.80 7.79
N PRO A 59 17.28 1.66 7.25
CA PRO A 59 18.61 1.63 6.64
C PRO A 59 18.78 2.61 5.47
N TYR A 60 17.70 3.05 4.83
CA TYR A 60 17.73 3.95 3.67
C TYR A 60 17.68 5.43 4.06
N GLY A 61 17.45 5.74 5.33
CA GLY A 61 17.50 7.10 5.88
C GLY A 61 16.25 7.95 5.66
N VAL A 62 15.14 7.34 5.23
CA VAL A 62 13.87 8.03 4.95
C VAL A 62 12.98 8.11 6.19
N THR A 63 13.10 7.13 7.10
CA THR A 63 12.24 6.97 8.26
C THR A 63 12.16 8.19 9.17
N PRO A 64 13.26 8.89 9.53
CA PRO A 64 13.16 10.08 10.40
C PRO A 64 12.28 11.19 9.82
N ALA A 65 12.37 11.45 8.51
CA ALA A 65 11.57 12.47 7.84
C ALA A 65 10.08 12.07 7.77
N LEU A 66 9.80 10.80 7.47
CA LEU A 66 8.44 10.25 7.50
C LEU A 66 7.81 10.38 8.90
N VAL A 67 8.55 9.96 9.93
CA VAL A 67 8.11 10.01 11.33
C VAL A 67 7.87 11.43 11.80
N ALA A 68 8.68 12.40 11.34
CA ALA A 68 8.49 13.81 11.67
C ALA A 68 7.26 14.44 10.98
N ARG A 69 6.92 13.98 9.77
CA ARG A 69 5.77 14.49 9.01
C ARG A 69 4.44 13.84 9.43
N GLY A 70 4.45 12.53 9.67
CA GLY A 70 3.23 11.75 9.92
C GLY A 70 2.67 11.89 11.33
N VAL A 71 1.45 11.41 11.53
CA VAL A 71 0.78 11.34 12.84
C VAL A 71 1.00 9.95 13.42
N HIS A 72 1.47 9.88 14.66
CA HIS A 72 1.71 8.60 15.34
C HIS A 72 0.42 8.11 15.98
N ILE A 73 -0.08 6.97 15.50
CA ILE A 73 -1.32 6.37 16.00
C ILE A 73 -1.00 5.09 16.77
N PRO A 74 -1.05 5.11 18.11
CA PRO A 74 -0.65 3.97 18.94
C PRO A 74 -1.70 2.84 18.98
N THR A 75 -2.94 3.11 18.57
CA THR A 75 -4.06 2.19 18.78
C THR A 75 -4.94 2.02 17.54
N PHE A 76 -5.33 0.78 17.28
CA PHE A 76 -6.38 0.45 16.33
C PHE A 76 -7.63 -0.01 17.08
N THR A 77 -8.81 0.50 16.73
CA THR A 77 -10.07 0.08 17.34
C THR A 77 -11.10 -0.42 16.33
N ILE A 78 -11.88 -1.41 16.75
CA ILE A 78 -13.08 -1.86 16.06
C ILE A 78 -14.26 -1.47 16.94
N ARG A 79 -15.20 -0.70 16.38
CA ARG A 79 -16.34 -0.15 17.11
C ARG A 79 -17.68 -0.51 16.45
N ASP A 80 -18.71 -0.63 17.27
CA ASP A 80 -20.12 -0.60 16.84
C ASP A 80 -20.68 0.75 17.29
N ARG A 81 -20.62 1.74 16.40
CA ARG A 81 -20.82 3.16 16.73
C ARG A 81 -19.96 3.59 17.92
N ASP A 82 -20.55 4.08 19.00
CA ASP A 82 -19.82 4.54 20.19
C ASP A 82 -19.24 3.40 21.05
N ARG A 83 -19.66 2.15 20.82
CA ARG A 83 -19.19 1.01 21.60
C ARG A 83 -17.91 0.41 21.03
N VAL A 84 -16.83 0.45 21.81
CA VAL A 84 -15.60 -0.28 21.48
C VAL A 84 -15.82 -1.79 21.62
N LEU A 85 -15.62 -2.52 20.52
CA LEU A 85 -15.67 -3.99 20.49
C LEU A 85 -14.28 -4.59 20.72
N VAL A 86 -13.27 -4.02 20.05
CA VAL A 86 -11.87 -4.43 20.14
C VAL A 86 -11.00 -3.20 20.20
N GLU A 87 -10.02 -3.22 21.09
CA GLU A 87 -8.94 -2.26 21.19
C GLU A 87 -7.63 -3.02 21.01
N VAL A 88 -6.79 -2.54 20.12
CA VAL A 88 -5.52 -3.15 19.73
C VAL A 88 -4.42 -2.11 19.92
N PRO A 89 -3.81 -2.04 21.12
CA PRO A 89 -2.66 -1.18 21.34
C PRO A 89 -1.41 -1.78 20.67
N PHE A 90 -0.53 -0.91 20.17
CA PHE A 90 0.74 -1.28 19.55
C PHE A 90 1.96 -1.12 20.48
N ASP A 91 1.76 -0.57 21.67
CA ASP A 91 2.77 -0.28 22.71
C ASP A 91 3.70 -1.46 23.08
N ASN A 92 3.19 -2.70 23.01
CA ASN A 92 3.93 -3.91 23.36
C ASN A 92 4.55 -4.63 22.15
N LEU A 93 4.59 -4.00 20.98
CA LEU A 93 5.24 -4.57 19.80
C LEU A 93 6.78 -4.51 19.96
N PRO A 94 7.51 -5.56 19.53
CA PRO A 94 8.97 -5.63 19.67
C PRO A 94 9.68 -4.83 18.57
N THR A 95 9.48 -3.52 18.55
CA THR A 95 9.95 -2.59 17.51
C THR A 95 10.23 -1.20 18.11
N ALA A 96 11.10 -0.43 17.45
CA ALA A 96 11.32 0.98 17.79
C ALA A 96 10.13 1.88 17.41
N TYR A 97 9.20 1.37 16.60
CA TYR A 97 8.06 2.11 16.06
C TYR A 97 6.72 1.50 16.51
N PRO A 98 6.36 1.50 17.82
CA PRO A 98 5.17 0.80 18.34
C PRO A 98 3.86 1.56 18.05
N TYR A 99 3.65 1.95 16.79
CA TYR A 99 2.51 2.73 16.30
C TYR A 99 2.34 2.58 14.79
N THR A 100 1.14 2.84 14.27
CA THR A 100 0.96 3.07 12.83
C THR A 100 1.22 4.54 12.52
N LEU A 101 2.03 4.82 11.51
CA LEU A 101 2.32 6.17 11.08
C LEU A 101 1.31 6.58 10.00
N MET A 102 0.42 7.52 10.31
CA MET A 102 -0.52 8.05 9.35
C MET A 102 0.12 9.18 8.56
N ILE A 103 0.24 9.00 7.25
CA ILE A 103 0.89 9.92 6.33
C ILE A 103 0.36 9.66 4.92
N SER A 104 0.22 10.71 4.11
CA SER A 104 -0.25 10.55 2.74
C SER A 104 0.74 9.75 1.90
N GLN A 105 0.23 9.03 0.90
CA GLN A 105 1.09 8.37 -0.08
C GLN A 105 1.93 9.41 -0.84
N ALA A 106 1.38 10.59 -1.13
CA ALA A 106 2.09 11.66 -1.82
C ALA A 106 3.31 12.15 -1.01
N ASP A 107 3.14 12.38 0.30
CA ASP A 107 4.26 12.71 1.19
C ASP A 107 5.28 11.56 1.23
N THR A 108 4.80 10.31 1.31
CA THR A 108 5.68 9.13 1.32
C THR A 108 6.54 9.05 0.06
N GLU A 109 5.93 9.21 -1.11
CA GLU A 109 6.62 9.26 -2.40
C GLU A 109 7.60 10.44 -2.46
N ALA A 110 7.21 11.62 -1.97
CA ALA A 110 8.08 12.80 -1.95
C ALA A 110 9.34 12.58 -1.11
N PHE A 111 9.23 11.97 0.08
CA PHE A 111 10.40 11.66 0.90
C PHE A 111 11.28 10.55 0.30
N LEU A 112 10.67 9.54 -0.32
CA LEU A 112 11.43 8.50 -1.03
C LEU A 112 12.18 9.10 -2.24
N LEU A 113 11.53 9.98 -3.00
CA LEU A 113 12.11 10.67 -4.14
C LEU A 113 13.24 11.60 -3.72
N ALA A 114 13.01 12.47 -2.72
CA ALA A 114 14.04 13.36 -2.20
C ALA A 114 15.28 12.57 -1.75
N ARG A 115 15.07 11.44 -1.06
CA ARG A 115 16.18 10.57 -0.67
C ARG A 115 16.90 9.93 -1.86
N LEU A 116 16.17 9.54 -2.89
CA LEU A 116 16.75 8.98 -4.11
C LEU A 116 17.63 10.02 -4.81
N GLU A 117 17.18 11.27 -4.87
CA GLU A 117 17.91 12.40 -5.45
C GLU A 117 19.17 12.76 -4.67
N GLU A 118 19.12 12.72 -3.34
CA GLU A 118 20.31 12.87 -2.48
C GLU A 118 21.38 11.81 -2.75
N LEU A 119 20.96 10.60 -3.16
CA LEU A 119 21.87 9.52 -3.56
C LEU A 119 22.28 9.61 -5.04
N GLY A 120 21.89 10.66 -5.76
CA GLY A 120 22.22 10.90 -7.16
C GLY A 120 21.28 10.22 -8.16
N GLY A 121 20.27 9.48 -7.70
CA GLY A 121 19.23 8.91 -8.56
C GLY A 121 18.24 9.98 -9.05
N LYS A 122 17.55 9.72 -10.16
CA LYS A 122 16.51 10.63 -10.69
C LYS A 122 15.41 9.82 -11.36
N VAL A 123 14.20 10.36 -11.36
CA VAL A 123 13.07 9.78 -12.11
C VAL A 123 12.90 10.49 -13.44
N ILE A 124 12.78 9.70 -14.51
CA ILE A 124 12.53 10.23 -15.85
C ILE A 124 11.03 10.20 -16.13
N ARG A 125 10.46 11.38 -16.35
CA ARG A 125 9.03 11.59 -16.59
C ARG A 125 8.82 12.63 -17.70
N PRO A 126 7.67 12.60 -18.41
CA PRO A 126 6.83 11.42 -18.60
C PRO A 126 7.53 10.44 -19.55
N ALA A 127 7.46 9.13 -19.26
CA ALA A 127 8.10 8.09 -20.03
C ALA A 127 7.27 6.80 -19.98
N THR A 128 6.50 6.56 -21.04
CA THR A 128 5.59 5.41 -21.16
C THR A 128 6.27 4.25 -21.86
N VAL A 129 6.44 3.13 -21.16
CA VAL A 129 6.86 1.86 -21.77
C VAL A 129 5.66 1.22 -22.46
N THR A 130 5.85 0.76 -23.69
CA THR A 130 4.79 0.16 -24.53
C THR A 130 5.06 -1.29 -24.89
N ALA A 131 6.33 -1.71 -24.91
CA ALA A 131 6.71 -3.09 -25.18
C ALA A 131 7.94 -3.50 -24.35
N VAL A 132 8.02 -4.78 -24.01
CA VAL A 132 9.18 -5.39 -23.33
C VAL A 132 9.55 -6.67 -24.06
N THR A 133 10.82 -6.79 -24.45
CA THR A 133 11.40 -8.02 -25.01
C THR A 133 12.62 -8.41 -24.22
N GLN A 134 12.96 -9.70 -24.16
CA GLN A 134 14.14 -10.16 -23.43
C GLN A 134 14.79 -11.35 -24.12
N ASP A 135 16.08 -11.53 -23.84
CA ASP A 135 16.88 -12.68 -24.22
C ASP A 135 17.58 -13.29 -22.99
N ALA A 136 18.49 -14.23 -23.21
CA ALA A 136 19.21 -14.90 -22.14
C ALA A 136 20.08 -13.95 -21.27
N THR A 137 20.42 -12.77 -21.77
CA THR A 137 21.42 -11.83 -21.21
C THR A 137 20.88 -10.44 -20.89
N SER A 138 19.80 -10.00 -21.55
CA SER A 138 19.26 -8.66 -21.40
C SER A 138 17.74 -8.60 -21.53
N VAL A 139 17.16 -7.47 -21.12
CA VAL A 139 15.77 -7.08 -21.33
C VAL A 139 15.74 -5.68 -21.94
N THR A 140 14.94 -5.47 -22.98
CA THR A 140 14.79 -4.20 -23.67
C THR A 140 13.36 -3.69 -23.54
N ALA A 141 13.21 -2.48 -23.00
CA ALA A 141 11.95 -1.75 -22.96
C ALA A 141 11.89 -0.76 -24.13
N THR A 142 10.78 -0.77 -24.87
CA THR A 142 10.47 0.23 -25.89
C THR A 142 9.49 1.25 -25.32
N PHE A 143 9.78 2.52 -25.53
CA PHE A 143 8.98 3.65 -25.08
C PHE A 143 8.04 4.11 -26.18
N GLN A 144 7.00 4.87 -25.81
CA GLN A 144 5.98 5.37 -26.72
C GLN A 144 6.54 6.26 -27.85
N ASP A 145 7.64 6.96 -27.60
CA ASP A 145 8.36 7.78 -28.58
C ASP A 145 9.31 6.97 -29.49
N GLY A 146 9.36 5.64 -29.31
CA GLY A 146 10.24 4.73 -30.03
C GLY A 146 11.64 4.58 -29.42
N HIS A 147 11.97 5.32 -28.35
CA HIS A 147 13.23 5.14 -27.64
C HIS A 147 13.31 3.73 -27.05
N GLN A 148 14.51 3.16 -26.97
CA GLN A 148 14.75 1.86 -26.36
C GLN A 148 15.80 1.93 -25.25
N VAL A 149 15.53 1.22 -24.16
CA VAL A 149 16.48 1.03 -23.05
C VAL A 149 16.74 -0.47 -22.91
N THR A 150 18.00 -0.88 -23.02
CA THR A 150 18.41 -2.24 -22.70
C THR A 150 18.99 -2.29 -21.28
N ALA A 151 18.53 -3.24 -20.48
CA ALA A 151 18.97 -3.47 -19.11
C ALA A 151 19.30 -4.94 -18.84
N ARG A 152 20.06 -5.22 -17.76
CA ARG A 152 20.28 -6.61 -17.32
C ARG A 152 19.03 -7.19 -16.68
N TYR A 153 18.28 -6.36 -15.96
CA TYR A 153 16.98 -6.69 -15.37
C TYR A 153 16.01 -5.51 -15.46
N LEU A 154 14.72 -5.83 -15.45
CA LEU A 154 13.63 -4.88 -15.44
C LEU A 154 12.68 -5.18 -14.28
N ILE A 155 12.37 -4.18 -13.46
CA ILE A 155 11.40 -4.26 -12.37
C ILE A 155 10.13 -3.52 -12.79
N GLY A 156 9.02 -4.25 -12.92
CA GLY A 156 7.67 -3.71 -13.09
C GLY A 156 7.09 -3.31 -11.73
N ALA A 157 6.99 -2.01 -11.51
CA ALA A 157 6.32 -1.36 -10.37
C ALA A 157 5.24 -0.38 -10.87
N ASP A 158 4.70 -0.63 -12.06
CA ASP A 158 3.80 0.21 -12.85
C ASP A 158 2.31 -0.02 -12.55
N GLY A 159 2.02 -0.53 -11.35
CA GLY A 159 0.68 -0.61 -10.79
C GLY A 159 -0.22 -1.69 -11.36
N MET A 160 -1.51 -1.64 -11.02
CA MET A 160 -2.48 -2.70 -11.33
C MET A 160 -2.61 -3.01 -12.82
N HIS A 161 -2.42 -2.02 -13.69
CA HIS A 161 -2.48 -2.13 -15.16
C HIS A 161 -1.09 -2.30 -15.78
N SER A 162 -0.19 -2.97 -15.05
CA SER A 162 1.21 -3.17 -15.43
C SER A 162 1.38 -3.65 -16.86
N THR A 163 1.96 -2.79 -17.70
CA THR A 163 2.38 -3.13 -19.06
C THR A 163 3.53 -4.12 -19.00
N VAL A 164 4.41 -3.99 -18.01
CA VAL A 164 5.53 -4.92 -17.82
C VAL A 164 5.04 -6.36 -17.59
N ARG A 165 4.09 -6.56 -16.68
CA ARG A 165 3.50 -7.87 -16.41
C ARG A 165 2.87 -8.47 -17.66
N GLU A 166 2.09 -7.68 -18.38
CA GLU A 166 1.39 -8.12 -19.59
C GLU A 166 2.38 -8.52 -20.70
N GLN A 167 3.41 -7.70 -20.95
CA GLN A 167 4.44 -7.99 -21.96
C GLN A 167 5.34 -9.18 -21.56
N ALA A 168 5.47 -9.46 -20.27
CA ALA A 168 6.15 -10.66 -19.77
C ALA A 168 5.31 -11.95 -19.87
N GLY A 169 4.05 -11.85 -20.32
CA GLY A 169 3.14 -13.01 -20.43
C GLY A 169 2.74 -13.59 -19.06
N ILE A 170 2.81 -12.80 -18.00
CA ILE A 170 2.49 -13.26 -16.64
C ILE A 170 0.99 -13.08 -16.40
N GLU A 171 0.28 -14.18 -16.18
CA GLU A 171 -1.15 -14.14 -15.88
C GLU A 171 -1.44 -13.42 -14.55
N PHE A 172 -2.57 -12.69 -14.51
CA PHE A 172 -3.01 -11.96 -13.33
C PHE A 172 -4.39 -12.40 -12.88
N THR A 173 -4.42 -13.49 -12.10
CA THR A 173 -5.66 -14.19 -11.74
C THR A 173 -6.27 -13.63 -10.46
N GLY A 174 -7.60 -13.65 -10.40
CA GLY A 174 -8.38 -13.21 -9.25
C GLY A 174 -9.71 -12.56 -9.66
N GLY A 175 -10.32 -11.81 -8.75
CA GLY A 175 -11.66 -11.25 -8.94
C GLY A 175 -11.75 -9.76 -8.65
N THR A 176 -12.94 -9.21 -8.86
CA THR A 176 -13.31 -7.83 -8.55
C THR A 176 -14.40 -7.85 -7.49
N TYR A 177 -14.29 -7.01 -6.48
CA TYR A 177 -15.38 -6.85 -5.52
C TYR A 177 -16.53 -6.05 -6.18
N ALA A 178 -17.78 -6.39 -5.84
CA ALA A 178 -18.94 -5.68 -6.38
C ALA A 178 -19.00 -4.24 -5.87
N ASP A 179 -18.64 -4.03 -4.61
CA ASP A 179 -18.70 -2.71 -3.97
C ASP A 179 -17.58 -1.79 -4.45
N SER A 180 -17.94 -0.52 -4.62
CA SER A 180 -16.99 0.57 -4.71
C SER A 180 -16.50 0.94 -3.31
N PHE A 181 -15.32 1.54 -3.26
CA PHE A 181 -14.82 2.17 -2.06
C PHE A 181 -14.66 3.66 -2.30
N VAL A 182 -14.89 4.42 -1.24
CA VAL A 182 -14.74 5.87 -1.17
C VAL A 182 -13.54 6.15 -0.29
N LEU A 183 -12.60 6.94 -0.79
CA LEU A 183 -11.64 7.65 0.05
C LEU A 183 -11.99 9.14 0.05
N ALA A 184 -11.89 9.76 1.21
CA ALA A 184 -11.92 11.21 1.33
C ALA A 184 -10.94 11.68 2.41
N ASP A 185 -10.21 12.75 2.11
CA ASP A 185 -9.45 13.52 3.10
C ASP A 185 -10.28 14.73 3.48
N VAL A 186 -10.63 14.81 4.76
CA VAL A 186 -11.62 15.76 5.25
C VAL A 186 -11.13 16.47 6.49
N ARG A 187 -11.58 17.72 6.70
CA ARG A 187 -11.48 18.39 7.99
C ARG A 187 -12.76 18.16 8.75
N LEU A 188 -12.63 17.75 10.00
CA LEU A 188 -13.74 17.34 10.85
C LEU A 188 -13.77 18.15 12.14
N SER A 189 -14.97 18.39 12.64
CA SER A 189 -15.22 18.82 14.02
C SER A 189 -16.07 17.78 14.75
N GLY A 190 -16.11 17.83 16.08
CA GLY A 190 -16.83 16.86 16.92
C GLY A 190 -15.92 15.83 17.62
N GLY A 191 -16.50 14.71 18.06
CA GLY A 191 -15.89 13.77 19.01
C GLY A 191 -15.11 12.61 18.40
N VAL A 192 -14.13 12.88 17.54
CA VAL A 192 -13.29 11.83 16.94
C VAL A 192 -11.91 11.79 17.63
N PRO A 193 -11.52 10.66 18.24
CA PRO A 193 -10.15 10.47 18.71
C PRO A 193 -9.14 10.60 17.56
N ALA A 194 -8.12 11.43 17.76
CA ALA A 194 -7.06 11.64 16.78
C ALA A 194 -5.86 10.68 16.97
N ASP A 195 -5.88 9.87 18.03
CA ASP A 195 -4.86 8.90 18.45
C ASP A 195 -5.28 7.44 18.14
N GLU A 196 -6.31 7.26 17.32
CA GLU A 196 -6.81 5.95 16.91
C GLU A 196 -7.02 5.85 15.40
N VAL A 197 -6.75 4.66 14.85
CA VAL A 197 -7.36 4.24 13.59
C VAL A 197 -8.63 3.48 13.94
N ILE A 198 -9.79 4.02 13.57
CA ILE A 198 -11.08 3.53 14.00
C ILE A 198 -11.79 2.86 12.83
N LEU A 199 -12.12 1.58 12.99
CA LEU A 199 -13.02 0.83 12.10
C LEU A 199 -14.40 0.75 12.73
N TYR A 200 -15.36 1.48 12.18
CA TYR A 200 -16.76 1.37 12.57
C TYR A 200 -17.48 0.30 11.76
N PHE A 201 -18.18 -0.58 12.48
CA PHE A 201 -19.17 -1.48 11.91
C PHE A 201 -20.56 -0.83 11.98
N SER A 202 -21.28 -0.81 10.86
CA SER A 202 -22.64 -0.28 10.77
C SER A 202 -23.54 -1.19 9.91
N PRO A 203 -24.88 -1.16 10.09
CA PRO A 203 -25.78 -1.91 9.21
C PRO A 203 -25.64 -1.48 7.75
N ALA A 204 -25.28 -0.22 7.52
CA ALA A 204 -25.13 0.37 6.19
C ALA A 204 -23.75 0.10 5.55
N GLY A 205 -22.85 -0.64 6.22
CA GLY A 205 -21.50 -0.93 5.76
C GLY A 205 -20.42 -0.53 6.77
N LEU A 206 -19.16 -0.54 6.35
CA LEU A 206 -18.03 -0.12 7.19
C LEU A 206 -17.63 1.33 6.89
N VAL A 207 -17.05 2.00 7.87
CA VAL A 207 -16.26 3.22 7.65
C VAL A 207 -15.01 3.17 8.52
N VAL A 208 -13.85 3.47 7.92
CA VAL A 208 -12.60 3.70 8.61
C VAL A 208 -12.41 5.20 8.73
N LEU A 209 -11.98 5.64 9.91
CA LEU A 209 -11.60 7.00 10.20
C LEU A 209 -10.22 7.00 10.84
N ALA A 210 -9.30 7.80 10.31
CA ALA A 210 -7.95 7.88 10.83
C ALA A 210 -7.38 9.28 10.64
N ALA A 211 -6.72 9.83 11.66
CA ALA A 211 -6.10 11.15 11.56
C ALA A 211 -4.98 11.16 10.52
N LEU A 212 -4.82 12.28 9.85
CA LEU A 212 -3.74 12.60 8.93
C LEU A 212 -3.09 13.92 9.38
N PRO A 213 -1.88 14.23 8.88
CA PRO A 213 -1.29 15.54 9.11
C PRO A 213 -2.22 16.69 8.70
N ASP A 214 -1.92 17.90 9.20
CA ASP A 214 -2.63 19.14 8.86
C ASP A 214 -4.11 19.17 9.31
N ASN A 215 -4.40 18.50 10.44
CA ASN A 215 -5.74 18.37 11.04
C ASN A 215 -6.78 17.76 10.08
N MET A 216 -6.33 16.88 9.19
CA MET A 216 -7.20 16.13 8.29
C MET A 216 -7.50 14.75 8.86
N PHE A 217 -8.54 14.12 8.34
CA PHE A 217 -8.87 12.73 8.57
C PHE A 217 -9.08 12.02 7.24
N ARG A 218 -8.55 10.81 7.14
CA ARG A 218 -8.86 9.87 6.07
C ARG A 218 -10.16 9.13 6.42
N VAL A 219 -11.16 9.27 5.56
CA VAL A 219 -12.37 8.45 5.56
C VAL A 219 -12.23 7.37 4.49
N VAL A 220 -12.42 6.10 4.85
CA VAL A 220 -12.54 4.99 3.89
C VAL A 220 -13.83 4.24 4.11
N ALA A 221 -14.68 4.11 3.09
CA ALA A 221 -15.97 3.45 3.23
C ALA A 221 -16.29 2.55 2.03
N THR A 222 -16.99 1.44 2.26
CA THR A 222 -17.55 0.61 1.18
C THR A 222 -18.95 1.09 0.82
N VAL A 223 -19.24 1.25 -0.47
CA VAL A 223 -20.53 1.69 -0.99
C VAL A 223 -20.78 0.97 -2.31
N GLU A 224 -22.01 0.50 -2.55
CA GLU A 224 -22.34 -0.25 -3.77
C GLU A 224 -22.03 0.60 -5.02
N ASP A 225 -22.56 1.83 -5.09
CA ASP A 225 -22.27 2.78 -6.15
C ASP A 225 -21.79 4.13 -5.58
N ALA A 226 -20.50 4.41 -5.77
CA ALA A 226 -19.88 5.65 -5.35
C ALA A 226 -19.86 6.69 -6.48
N PRO A 227 -20.17 7.97 -6.21
CA PRO A 227 -19.84 9.05 -7.14
C PRO A 227 -18.33 9.11 -7.36
N ARG A 228 -17.89 9.57 -8.55
CA ARG A 228 -16.46 9.63 -8.90
C ARG A 228 -15.64 10.44 -7.90
N GLU A 229 -16.18 11.59 -7.53
CA GLU A 229 -15.62 12.54 -6.57
C GLU A 229 -16.69 12.81 -5.50
N PRO A 230 -16.66 12.06 -4.38
CA PRO A 230 -17.59 12.25 -3.27
C PRO A 230 -17.48 13.63 -2.59
N GLY A 231 -18.52 14.45 -2.70
CA GLY A 231 -18.58 15.75 -2.02
C GLY A 231 -18.93 15.68 -0.52
N ALA A 232 -18.82 16.81 0.18
CA ALA A 232 -19.01 16.91 1.64
C ALA A 232 -20.33 16.31 2.14
N ALA A 233 -21.45 16.62 1.48
CA ALA A 233 -22.76 16.08 1.87
C ALA A 233 -22.84 14.55 1.76
N PHE A 234 -22.10 13.94 0.83
CA PHE A 234 -22.05 12.48 0.70
C PHE A 234 -21.23 11.86 1.84
N VAL A 235 -20.06 12.45 2.13
CA VAL A 235 -19.19 11.98 3.23
C VAL A 235 -19.88 12.17 4.58
N GLN A 236 -20.56 13.30 4.80
CA GLN A 236 -21.35 13.55 6.01
C GLN A 236 -22.39 12.44 6.21
N ARG A 237 -23.21 12.13 5.19
CA ARG A 237 -24.20 11.05 5.28
C ARG A 237 -23.59 9.69 5.62
N LEU A 238 -22.39 9.39 5.10
CA LEU A 238 -21.69 8.16 5.45
C LEU A 238 -21.30 8.13 6.93
N LEU A 239 -20.77 9.23 7.45
CA LEU A 239 -20.40 9.36 8.86
C LEU A 239 -21.64 9.36 9.77
N ASP A 240 -22.73 10.00 9.40
CA ASP A 240 -24.00 9.97 10.17
C ASP A 240 -24.56 8.55 10.25
N GLN A 241 -24.50 7.78 9.16
CA GLN A 241 -25.04 6.42 9.11
C GLN A 241 -24.15 5.39 9.81
N ARG A 242 -22.83 5.65 9.90
CA ARG A 242 -21.85 4.62 10.24
C ARG A 242 -20.90 4.96 11.38
N GLY A 243 -20.71 6.24 11.68
CA GLY A 243 -19.82 6.76 12.71
C GLY A 243 -20.46 6.82 14.11
N PRO A 244 -19.93 7.66 15.02
CA PRO A 244 -20.42 7.81 16.39
C PRO A 244 -21.76 8.57 16.43
N GLU A 245 -22.61 8.25 17.42
CA GLU A 245 -23.91 8.92 17.66
C GLU A 245 -23.89 9.84 18.87
N ALA A 246 -23.09 9.51 19.90
CA ALA A 246 -23.07 10.29 21.13
C ALA A 246 -22.45 11.69 20.94
N ASN A 247 -21.45 11.79 20.08
CA ASN A 247 -20.83 13.06 19.67
C ASN A 247 -20.60 13.02 18.14
N PRO A 248 -21.64 13.34 17.34
CA PRO A 248 -21.57 13.23 15.89
C PRO A 248 -20.43 14.05 15.29
N VAL A 249 -19.90 13.55 14.19
CA VAL A 249 -18.81 14.17 13.46
C VAL A 249 -19.38 15.10 12.40
N VAL A 250 -18.84 16.30 12.27
CA VAL A 250 -19.23 17.25 11.22
C VAL A 250 -18.10 17.39 10.21
N VAL A 251 -18.43 17.21 8.93
CA VAL A 251 -17.53 17.42 7.79
C VAL A 251 -17.54 18.91 7.45
N GLU A 252 -16.46 19.60 7.84
CA GLU A 252 -16.27 21.02 7.53
C GLU A 252 -15.82 21.21 6.08
N GLU A 253 -14.95 20.32 5.60
CA GLU A 253 -14.34 20.43 4.28
C GLU A 253 -13.96 19.04 3.73
N VAL A 254 -14.11 18.87 2.42
CA VAL A 254 -13.47 17.77 1.68
C VAL A 254 -12.30 18.34 0.90
N VAL A 255 -11.08 18.03 1.35
CA VAL A 255 -9.83 18.49 0.73
C VAL A 255 -9.53 17.66 -0.52
N TRP A 256 -9.80 16.35 -0.45
CA TRP A 256 -9.63 15.43 -1.57
C TRP A 256 -10.61 14.26 -1.46
N SER A 257 -11.07 13.73 -2.58
CA SER A 257 -11.86 12.50 -2.58
C SER A 257 -11.72 11.73 -3.89
N SER A 258 -11.90 10.41 -3.82
CA SER A 258 -11.94 9.56 -5.01
C SER A 258 -12.72 8.29 -4.73
N ARG A 259 -13.44 7.80 -5.74
CA ARG A 259 -13.88 6.40 -5.77
C ARG A 259 -12.80 5.48 -6.30
N PHE A 260 -12.85 4.23 -5.88
CA PHE A 260 -12.06 3.14 -6.44
C PHE A 260 -12.84 1.84 -6.41
N ARG A 261 -12.54 0.96 -7.36
CA ARG A 261 -13.00 -0.42 -7.34
C ARG A 261 -11.87 -1.28 -6.83
N VAL A 262 -12.18 -2.17 -5.89
CA VAL A 262 -11.18 -3.06 -5.33
C VAL A 262 -11.14 -4.33 -6.15
N HIS A 263 -9.92 -4.70 -6.51
CA HIS A 263 -9.60 -5.97 -7.12
C HIS A 263 -8.85 -6.82 -6.09
N HIS A 264 -9.01 -8.13 -6.16
CA HIS A 264 -8.12 -9.07 -5.48
C HIS A 264 -7.49 -9.94 -6.56
N ARG A 265 -6.21 -9.72 -6.86
CA ARG A 265 -5.49 -10.48 -7.88
C ARG A 265 -4.04 -10.68 -7.45
N VAL A 266 -3.46 -11.79 -7.86
CA VAL A 266 -2.04 -12.11 -7.64
C VAL A 266 -1.48 -12.62 -8.96
N ALA A 267 -0.30 -12.14 -9.33
CA ALA A 267 0.41 -12.58 -10.51
C ALA A 267 0.80 -14.07 -10.37
N ALA A 268 0.70 -14.82 -11.46
CA ALA A 268 1.04 -16.25 -11.47
C ALA A 268 2.52 -16.49 -11.13
N SER A 269 3.38 -15.53 -11.47
CA SER A 269 4.79 -15.47 -11.05
C SER A 269 5.18 -14.02 -10.80
N PHE A 270 6.16 -13.79 -9.92
CA PHE A 270 6.77 -12.47 -9.70
C PHE A 270 8.06 -12.29 -10.52
N ARG A 271 8.40 -13.29 -11.34
CA ARG A 271 9.55 -13.28 -12.24
C ARG A 271 9.24 -14.01 -13.56
N ALA A 272 9.72 -13.45 -14.66
CA ALA A 272 9.84 -14.11 -15.96
C ALA A 272 11.20 -13.75 -16.56
N GLY A 273 12.19 -14.63 -16.41
CA GLY A 273 13.57 -14.39 -16.85
C GLY A 273 14.19 -13.18 -16.16
N ARG A 274 14.39 -12.09 -16.91
CA ARG A 274 14.98 -10.82 -16.48
C ARG A 274 13.95 -9.78 -16.09
N VAL A 275 12.65 -10.10 -16.24
CA VAL A 275 11.54 -9.27 -15.77
C VAL A 275 11.11 -9.72 -14.38
N LEU A 276 11.01 -8.77 -13.46
CA LEU A 276 10.63 -8.94 -12.06
C LEU A 276 9.43 -8.03 -11.77
N LEU A 277 8.52 -8.43 -10.88
CA LEU A 277 7.34 -7.63 -10.51
C LEU A 277 7.32 -7.33 -9.02
N ALA A 278 6.86 -6.14 -8.64
CA ALA A 278 6.69 -5.74 -7.25
C ALA A 278 5.43 -4.87 -7.06
N GLY A 279 4.83 -4.93 -5.86
CA GLY A 279 3.67 -4.12 -5.51
C GLY A 279 2.44 -4.40 -6.36
N ASP A 280 1.67 -3.35 -6.70
CA ASP A 280 0.41 -3.45 -7.44
C ASP A 280 0.54 -4.11 -8.83
N ALA A 281 1.74 -4.13 -9.41
CA ALA A 281 2.02 -4.89 -10.63
C ALA A 281 1.96 -6.41 -10.39
N ALA A 282 2.30 -6.85 -9.18
CA ALA A 282 2.36 -8.26 -8.77
C ALA A 282 1.12 -8.71 -7.99
N HIS A 283 0.51 -7.83 -7.18
CA HIS A 283 -0.67 -8.18 -6.37
C HIS A 283 -1.51 -6.95 -6.06
N VAL A 284 -2.83 -7.11 -6.06
CA VAL A 284 -3.78 -6.07 -5.62
C VAL A 284 -4.79 -6.71 -4.67
N HIS A 285 -5.22 -5.97 -3.66
CA HIS A 285 -6.15 -6.47 -2.66
C HIS A 285 -6.97 -5.35 -2.01
N SER A 286 -7.90 -5.75 -1.14
CA SER A 286 -8.68 -4.82 -0.32
C SER A 286 -7.77 -3.90 0.50
N PRO A 287 -8.09 -2.59 0.60
CA PRO A 287 -7.35 -1.64 1.43
C PRO A 287 -7.52 -1.93 2.93
N ALA A 288 -8.38 -2.90 3.30
CA ALA A 288 -8.58 -3.31 4.68
C ALA A 288 -7.24 -3.61 5.38
N GLY A 289 -7.01 -2.92 6.51
CA GLY A 289 -5.76 -3.04 7.28
C GLY A 289 -4.56 -2.28 6.68
N GLY A 290 -4.74 -1.49 5.61
CA GLY A 290 -3.71 -0.62 5.06
C GLY A 290 -2.46 -1.32 4.55
N GLN A 291 -2.58 -2.57 4.08
CA GLN A 291 -1.40 -3.41 3.80
C GLN A 291 -0.76 -3.20 2.42
N GLY A 292 -1.47 -2.64 1.43
CA GLY A 292 -1.04 -2.68 0.03
C GLY A 292 0.30 -2.00 -0.24
N MET A 293 0.39 -0.69 0.07
CA MET A 293 1.64 0.07 -0.07
C MET A 293 2.77 -0.53 0.78
N ASN A 294 2.47 -0.93 2.02
CA ASN A 294 3.44 -1.52 2.95
C ASN A 294 4.03 -2.83 2.40
N LEU A 295 3.18 -3.70 1.86
CA LEU A 295 3.60 -4.94 1.23
C LEU A 295 4.41 -4.70 -0.04
N GLY A 296 4.00 -3.72 -0.87
CA GLY A 296 4.75 -3.36 -2.07
C GLY A 296 6.14 -2.78 -1.76
N ILE A 297 6.27 -1.92 -0.73
CA ILE A 297 7.58 -1.43 -0.27
C ILE A 297 8.44 -2.60 0.23
N GLU A 298 7.85 -3.52 0.99
CA GLU A 298 8.54 -4.74 1.43
C GLU A 298 9.04 -5.60 0.26
N ASP A 299 8.22 -5.81 -0.78
CA ASP A 299 8.64 -6.48 -2.00
C ASP A 299 9.82 -5.76 -2.65
N ALA A 300 9.73 -4.44 -2.80
CA ALA A 300 10.76 -3.63 -3.44
C ALA A 300 12.11 -3.69 -2.72
N ILE A 301 12.12 -3.53 -1.39
CA ILE A 301 13.35 -3.60 -0.59
C ILE A 301 13.96 -5.00 -0.66
N THR A 302 13.16 -6.03 -0.43
CA THR A 302 13.65 -7.41 -0.42
C THR A 302 14.08 -7.88 -1.81
N LEU A 303 13.42 -7.40 -2.88
CA LEU A 303 13.83 -7.63 -4.26
C LEU A 303 15.15 -6.94 -4.57
N GLY A 304 15.32 -5.67 -4.20
CA GLY A 304 16.55 -4.91 -4.40
C GLY A 304 17.75 -5.60 -3.74
N ASP A 305 17.58 -6.13 -2.53
CA ASP A 305 18.60 -6.89 -1.81
C ASP A 305 19.01 -8.17 -2.56
N ASN A 306 18.05 -8.95 -3.03
CA ASN A 306 18.33 -10.21 -3.75
C ASN A 306 18.90 -9.95 -5.14
N LEU A 307 18.37 -8.95 -5.86
CA LEU A 307 18.87 -8.57 -7.17
C LEU A 307 20.30 -8.05 -7.09
N SER A 308 20.64 -7.23 -6.08
CA SER A 308 22.01 -6.78 -5.87
C SER A 308 23.00 -7.93 -5.69
N ARG A 309 22.61 -8.97 -4.94
CA ARG A 309 23.43 -10.19 -4.78
C ARG A 309 23.64 -10.92 -6.11
N VAL A 310 22.60 -11.06 -6.93
CA VAL A 310 22.70 -11.68 -8.26
C VAL A 310 23.56 -10.85 -9.21
N LEU A 311 23.40 -9.53 -9.21
CA LEU A 311 24.25 -8.62 -9.98
C LEU A 311 25.73 -8.72 -9.55
N GLY A 312 25.98 -9.00 -8.26
CA GLY A 312 27.30 -9.30 -7.69
C GLY A 312 27.82 -10.73 -7.89
N GLY A 313 27.12 -11.57 -8.66
CA GLY A 313 27.58 -12.91 -9.04
C GLY A 313 26.96 -14.08 -8.27
N ALA A 314 25.95 -13.85 -7.42
CA ALA A 314 25.15 -14.95 -6.88
C ALA A 314 24.31 -15.62 -7.98
N ASP A 315 23.92 -16.87 -7.75
CA ASP A 315 23.08 -17.62 -8.68
C ASP A 315 21.71 -16.95 -8.89
N ASP A 316 21.30 -16.82 -10.15
CA ASP A 316 19.99 -16.33 -10.58
C ASP A 316 18.82 -17.07 -9.90
N GLN A 317 19.00 -18.33 -9.48
CA GLN A 317 17.99 -19.08 -8.71
C GLN A 317 17.55 -18.37 -7.42
N LEU A 318 18.39 -17.48 -6.88
CA LEU A 318 18.02 -16.65 -5.74
C LEU A 318 16.77 -15.80 -6.03
N LEU A 319 16.64 -15.29 -7.26
CA LEU A 319 15.47 -14.50 -7.66
C LEU A 319 14.22 -15.37 -7.86
N ASP A 320 14.36 -16.64 -8.25
CA ASP A 320 13.22 -17.58 -8.33
C ASP A 320 12.69 -17.94 -6.93
N ALA A 321 13.61 -18.22 -6.01
CA ALA A 321 13.27 -18.48 -4.61
C ALA A 321 12.59 -17.26 -3.99
N HIS A 322 13.14 -16.07 -4.24
CA HIS A 322 12.55 -14.82 -3.80
C HIS A 322 11.13 -14.61 -4.38
N ALA A 323 10.95 -14.75 -5.69
CA ALA A 323 9.65 -14.59 -6.34
C ALA A 323 8.60 -15.56 -5.78
N THR A 324 9.00 -16.81 -5.54
CA THR A 324 8.13 -17.83 -4.93
C THR A 324 7.72 -17.46 -3.51
N ALA A 325 8.67 -17.03 -2.69
CA ALA A 325 8.41 -16.62 -1.30
C ALA A 325 7.49 -15.39 -1.24
N ARG A 326 7.76 -14.35 -2.04
CA ARG A 326 6.95 -13.12 -2.07
C ARG A 326 5.53 -13.38 -2.56
N ARG A 327 5.35 -14.24 -3.56
CA ARG A 327 4.01 -14.63 -4.02
C ARG A 327 3.20 -15.30 -2.91
N ALA A 328 3.80 -16.21 -2.14
CA ALA A 328 3.13 -16.86 -1.01
C ALA A 328 2.73 -15.84 0.09
N VAL A 329 3.59 -14.85 0.38
CA VAL A 329 3.27 -13.75 1.30
C VAL A 329 2.11 -12.91 0.78
N ALA A 330 2.10 -12.56 -0.51
CA ALA A 330 1.02 -11.81 -1.12
C ALA A 330 -0.33 -12.55 -1.02
N GLU A 331 -0.35 -13.86 -1.29
CA GLU A 331 -1.55 -14.69 -1.14
C GLU A 331 -2.08 -14.69 0.31
N GLN A 332 -1.20 -14.74 1.31
CA GLN A 332 -1.58 -14.67 2.72
C GLN A 332 -2.19 -13.31 3.09
N VAL A 333 -1.58 -12.21 2.65
CA VAL A 333 -2.07 -10.84 2.91
C VAL A 333 -3.41 -10.60 2.21
N VAL A 334 -3.54 -11.00 0.94
CA VAL A 334 -4.81 -10.96 0.19
C VAL A 334 -5.89 -11.75 0.91
N GLY A 335 -5.56 -12.95 1.40
CA GLY A 335 -6.46 -13.80 2.16
C GLY A 335 -6.93 -13.16 3.48
N LEU A 336 -6.02 -12.51 4.22
CA LEU A 336 -6.34 -11.79 5.45
C LEU A 336 -7.24 -10.58 5.17
N ALA A 337 -6.88 -9.73 4.21
CA ALA A 337 -7.65 -8.55 3.83
C ALA A 337 -9.08 -8.94 3.38
N SER A 338 -9.22 -10.05 2.65
CA SER A 338 -10.52 -10.60 2.25
C SER A 338 -11.36 -11.06 3.45
N ARG A 339 -10.75 -11.72 4.44
CA ARG A 339 -11.45 -12.12 5.69
C ARG A 339 -11.90 -10.92 6.51
N LEU A 340 -11.05 -9.91 6.69
CA LEU A 340 -11.40 -8.66 7.38
C LEU A 340 -12.56 -7.95 6.69
N THR A 341 -12.51 -7.85 5.36
CA THR A 341 -13.58 -7.24 4.57
C THR A 341 -14.90 -8.00 4.75
N LYS A 342 -14.90 -9.34 4.63
CA LYS A 342 -16.11 -10.18 4.84
C LYS A 342 -16.70 -10.07 6.25
N LEU A 343 -15.85 -9.96 7.27
CA LEU A 343 -16.30 -9.74 8.66
C LEU A 343 -16.97 -8.37 8.81
N ALA A 344 -16.40 -7.34 8.18
CA ALA A 344 -16.93 -5.99 8.22
C ALA A 344 -18.28 -5.87 7.47
N THR A 345 -18.45 -6.56 6.35
CA THR A 345 -19.66 -6.52 5.50
C THR A 345 -20.71 -7.59 5.82
N ALA A 346 -20.66 -8.21 7.00
CA ALA A 346 -21.63 -9.22 7.42
C ALA A 346 -23.09 -8.71 7.39
N SER A 347 -24.01 -9.52 6.85
CA SER A 347 -25.43 -9.16 6.69
C SER A 347 -26.14 -8.84 8.00
N ALA A 348 -27.17 -7.99 7.94
CA ALA A 348 -27.86 -7.42 9.10
C ALA A 348 -28.21 -8.45 10.20
N GLY A 349 -28.74 -9.62 9.82
CA GLY A 349 -29.14 -10.67 10.78
C GLY A 349 -27.98 -11.39 11.48
N LYS A 350 -26.76 -11.37 10.92
CA LYS A 350 -25.57 -12.02 11.51
C LYS A 350 -24.75 -11.07 12.40
N ARG A 351 -25.10 -9.78 12.42
CA ARG A 351 -24.31 -8.73 13.10
C ARG A 351 -24.29 -8.84 14.64
N PRO A 352 -25.40 -9.11 15.36
CA PRO A 352 -25.34 -9.23 16.82
C PRO A 352 -24.41 -10.37 17.26
N ALA A 353 -24.51 -11.52 16.61
CA ALA A 353 -23.64 -12.66 16.86
C ALA A 353 -22.17 -12.34 16.53
N ARG A 354 -21.89 -11.70 15.38
CA ARG A 354 -20.55 -11.23 15.04
C ARG A 354 -20.00 -10.27 16.10
N ASN A 355 -20.76 -9.24 16.50
CA ASN A 355 -20.30 -8.24 17.45
C ASN A 355 -20.01 -8.86 18.82
N LEU A 356 -20.85 -9.81 19.26
CA LEU A 356 -20.60 -10.58 20.47
C LEU A 356 -19.31 -11.41 20.36
N LEU A 357 -19.13 -12.18 19.28
CA LEU A 357 -17.94 -13.01 19.08
C LEU A 357 -16.66 -12.17 18.98
N VAL A 358 -16.70 -11.07 18.23
CA VAL A 358 -15.59 -10.13 18.08
C VAL A 358 -15.26 -9.48 19.42
N SER A 359 -16.27 -9.08 20.21
CA SER A 359 -16.05 -8.49 21.54
C SER A 359 -15.47 -9.51 22.53
N LEU A 360 -15.93 -10.76 22.51
CA LEU A 360 -15.39 -11.83 23.35
C LEU A 360 -13.94 -12.17 22.97
N ALA A 361 -13.66 -12.35 21.68
CA ALA A 361 -12.29 -12.55 21.19
C ALA A 361 -11.39 -11.36 21.55
N GLY A 362 -11.93 -10.15 21.40
CA GLY A 362 -11.30 -8.90 21.78
C GLY A 362 -11.01 -8.76 23.28
N ARG A 363 -11.49 -9.63 24.16
CA ARG A 363 -11.07 -9.65 25.59
C ARG A 363 -9.84 -10.52 25.83
N LEU A 364 -9.46 -11.37 24.88
CA LEU A 364 -8.32 -12.27 25.03
C LEU A 364 -7.01 -11.53 24.67
N PRO A 365 -6.04 -11.40 25.59
CA PRO A 365 -4.77 -10.72 25.29
C PRO A 365 -4.00 -11.36 24.13
N VAL A 366 -4.08 -12.69 24.00
CA VAL A 366 -3.45 -13.43 22.90
C VAL A 366 -4.03 -13.02 21.54
N PHE A 367 -5.35 -12.81 21.46
CA PHE A 367 -6.01 -12.37 20.24
C PHE A 367 -5.59 -10.95 19.86
N ARG A 368 -5.61 -10.01 20.81
CA ARG A 368 -5.15 -8.63 20.59
C ARG A 368 -3.71 -8.58 20.12
N ARG A 369 -2.81 -9.31 20.78
CA ARG A 369 -1.39 -9.39 20.39
C ARG A 369 -1.19 -9.95 18.99
N LYS A 370 -1.93 -11.02 18.64
CA LYS A 370 -1.87 -11.58 17.30
C LYS A 370 -2.35 -10.58 16.24
N LEU A 371 -3.48 -9.93 16.49
CA LEU A 371 -4.02 -8.90 15.59
C LEU A 371 -3.06 -7.71 15.46
N ALA A 372 -2.42 -7.27 16.56
CA ALA A 372 -1.41 -6.21 16.55
C ALA A 372 -0.20 -6.58 15.68
N ARG A 373 0.34 -7.80 15.82
CA ARG A 373 1.46 -8.30 15.00
C ARG A 373 1.08 -8.43 13.52
N GLN A 374 -0.15 -8.83 13.22
CA GLN A 374 -0.65 -8.94 11.86
C GLN A 374 -0.81 -7.57 11.20
N LEU A 375 -1.46 -6.63 11.87
CA LEU A 375 -1.67 -5.27 11.35
C LEU A 375 -0.34 -4.54 11.17
N SER A 376 0.59 -4.68 12.12
CA SER A 376 1.91 -4.02 12.05
C SER A 376 2.87 -4.59 11.01
N GLY A 377 2.54 -5.73 10.40
CA GLY A 377 3.40 -6.42 9.45
C GLY A 377 4.55 -7.23 10.09
N LEU A 378 4.74 -7.16 11.41
CA LEU A 378 5.84 -7.83 12.12
C LEU A 378 5.72 -9.38 12.16
N GLU A 379 4.64 -9.97 11.67
CA GLU A 379 4.61 -11.42 11.40
C GLU A 379 5.47 -11.82 10.18
N ARG A 380 5.86 -10.86 9.32
CA ARG A 380 6.65 -11.08 8.09
C ARG A 380 8.14 -10.72 8.23
N ARG A 381 8.54 -10.18 9.38
CA ARG A 381 9.94 -10.03 9.77
C ARG A 381 10.56 -11.39 9.96
#